data_AF-A0A7S0ZGE3-F1
#
_entry.id   AF-A0A7S0ZGE3-F1
#
_cell.length_a   1.000
_cell.length_b   1.000
_cell.length_c   1.000
_cell.angle_alpha   90.00
_cell.angle_beta   90.00
_cell.angle_gamma   90.00
#
_symmetry.space_group_name_H-M   'P 1'
#
loop_
_entity.id
_entity.type
_entity.pdbx_description
1 polymer ?
#
loop_
_entity_poly.entity_id
_entity_poly.type
_entity_poly.pdbx_seq_one_letter_code
_entity_poly.pdbx_strand_id
1 'polypeptide(L)'
;AVSDLAGRSDCDMNPYFDDLLPLIVGCLQVQSTEPEFRRAALQAMSRLVQNTGLVIEPYRRFPLLLGSLLSSLRYEVDPSVRLEVEVLLGTLGAVDPSEFAVYSGSRVSQSGMNSSGAI
;
A
#
# COMPACT_ATOMS: atom_id res chain seq x y z
N ALA A 1 6.71 38.01 -13.61
CA ALA A 1 5.68 36.95 -13.65
C ALA A 1 6.25 35.81 -14.47
N VAL A 2 6.60 34.68 -13.84
CA VAL A 2 7.31 33.54 -14.48
C VAL A 2 6.53 32.23 -14.31
N SER A 3 5.25 32.30 -13.95
CA SER A 3 4.51 31.12 -13.47
C SER A 3 3.59 30.47 -14.51
N ASP A 4 3.65 30.85 -15.79
CA ASP A 4 2.67 30.44 -16.80
C ASP A 4 3.16 29.32 -17.76
N LEU A 5 4.19 28.57 -17.38
CA LEU A 5 4.75 27.51 -18.23
C LEU A 5 5.09 26.23 -17.46
N ALA A 6 4.08 25.59 -16.90
CA ALA A 6 4.16 24.16 -16.64
C ALA A 6 2.84 23.54 -17.06
N GLY A 7 2.74 23.21 -18.35
CA GLY A 7 1.87 22.15 -18.79
C GLY A 7 2.16 20.92 -17.94
N ARG A 8 1.37 20.73 -16.88
CA ARG A 8 1.19 19.43 -16.27
C ARG A 8 0.55 18.62 -17.36
N SER A 9 1.41 17.89 -18.08
CA SER A 9 1.01 16.83 -18.98
C SER A 9 0.00 15.98 -18.21
N ASP A 10 -1.22 16.01 -18.69
CA ASP A 10 -2.37 15.18 -18.40
C ASP A 10 -2.07 13.72 -18.82
N CYS A 11 -0.91 13.22 -18.40
CA CYS A 11 -0.59 11.81 -18.35
C CYS A 11 -1.36 11.26 -17.16
N ASP A 12 -2.64 10.96 -17.36
CA ASP A 12 -3.34 10.05 -16.47
C ASP A 12 -2.51 8.76 -16.42
N MET A 13 -1.71 8.61 -15.37
CA MET A 13 -0.96 7.37 -15.07
C MET A 13 -1.90 6.29 -14.51
N ASN A 14 -3.17 6.67 -14.29
CA ASN A 14 -4.23 5.81 -13.81
C ASN A 14 -4.40 4.51 -14.64
N PRO A 15 -4.44 4.53 -16.00
CA PRO A 15 -4.46 3.31 -16.81
C PRO A 15 -3.23 2.40 -16.62
N TYR A 16 -2.05 2.95 -16.31
CA TYR A 16 -0.84 2.16 -16.09
C TYR A 16 -0.71 1.66 -14.65
N PHE A 17 -1.49 2.21 -13.73
CA PHE A 17 -1.45 1.82 -12.32
C PHE A 17 -1.74 0.34 -12.14
N ASP A 18 -2.74 -0.19 -12.84
CA ASP A 18 -3.14 -1.60 -12.75
C ASP A 18 -2.03 -2.57 -13.18
N ASP A 19 -1.18 -2.15 -14.12
CA ASP A 19 -0.06 -2.94 -14.64
C ASP A 19 1.24 -2.72 -13.85
N LEU A 20 1.49 -1.49 -13.38
CA LEU A 20 2.70 -1.11 -12.65
C LEU A 20 2.67 -1.53 -11.18
N LEU A 21 1.50 -1.47 -10.55
CA LEU A 21 1.31 -1.84 -9.15
C LEU A 21 1.79 -3.27 -8.85
N PRO A 22 1.37 -4.34 -9.56
CA PRO A 22 1.85 -5.69 -9.30
C PRO A 22 3.37 -5.83 -9.49
N LEU A 23 3.98 -5.11 -10.44
CA LEU A 23 5.42 -5.14 -10.68
C LEU A 23 6.19 -4.56 -9.48
N ILE A 24 5.77 -3.39 -9.00
CA ILE A 24 6.42 -2.73 -7.85
C ILE A 24 6.18 -3.50 -6.56
N VAL A 25 4.98 -4.04 -6.35
CA VAL A 25 4.69 -4.93 -5.21
C VAL A 25 5.56 -6.19 -5.26
N GLY A 26 5.77 -6.74 -6.46
CA GLY A 26 6.71 -7.84 -6.68
C GLY A 26 8.13 -7.47 -6.21
N CYS A 27 8.62 -6.29 -6.58
CA CYS A 27 9.94 -5.79 -6.13
C CYS A 27 10.02 -5.62 -4.60
N LEU A 28 8.95 -5.17 -3.95
CA LEU A 28 8.88 -5.03 -2.48
C LEU A 28 8.90 -6.37 -1.74
N GLN A 29 8.41 -7.45 -2.37
CA GLN A 29 8.39 -8.79 -1.81
C GLN A 29 9.71 -9.55 -2.00
N VAL A 30 10.60 -9.08 -2.87
CA VAL A 30 11.93 -9.69 -3.06
C VAL A 30 12.74 -9.51 -1.79
N GLN A 31 13.19 -10.63 -1.21
CA GLN A 31 14.16 -10.64 -0.10
C GLN A 31 15.55 -10.24 -0.61
N SER A 32 15.75 -8.94 -0.75
CA SER A 32 17.03 -8.37 -1.16
C SER A 32 17.87 -8.01 0.07
N THR A 33 19.12 -8.44 0.12
CA THR A 33 20.09 -7.99 1.14
C THR A 33 20.60 -6.58 0.87
N GLU A 34 20.49 -6.08 -0.37
CA GLU A 34 20.93 -4.73 -0.71
C GLU A 34 19.92 -3.66 -0.22
N PRO A 35 20.36 -2.69 0.61
CA PRO A 35 19.50 -1.64 1.12
C PRO A 35 19.05 -0.66 0.03
N GLU A 36 19.90 -0.36 -0.95
CA GLU A 36 19.57 0.55 -2.06
C GLU A 36 18.43 0.02 -2.93
N PHE A 37 18.40 -1.29 -3.21
CA PHE A 37 17.31 -1.90 -3.97
C PHE A 37 15.97 -1.77 -3.23
N ARG A 38 15.97 -2.08 -1.92
CA ARG A 38 14.76 -2.00 -1.09
C ARG A 38 14.27 -0.56 -0.97
N ARG A 39 15.19 0.39 -0.77
CA ARG A 39 14.90 1.82 -0.77
C ARG A 39 14.30 2.27 -2.09
N ALA A 40 14.90 1.87 -3.22
CA ALA A 40 14.41 2.23 -4.55
C ALA A 40 13.01 1.67 -4.82
N ALA A 41 12.73 0.43 -4.40
CA ALA A 41 11.41 -0.17 -4.53
C ALA A 41 10.34 0.58 -3.72
N LEU A 42 10.65 0.96 -2.47
CA LEU A 42 9.77 1.78 -1.62
C LEU A 42 9.52 3.16 -2.23
N GLN A 43 10.58 3.83 -2.69
CA GLN A 43 10.47 5.13 -3.36
C GLN A 43 9.64 5.06 -4.65
N ALA A 44 9.81 4.01 -5.45
CA ALA A 44 9.03 3.80 -6.67
C ALA A 44 7.54 3.68 -6.36
N MET A 45 7.20 2.92 -5.31
CA MET A 45 5.82 2.79 -4.84
C MET A 45 5.26 4.12 -4.35
N SER A 46 6.00 4.85 -3.51
CA SER A 46 5.58 6.17 -3.00
C SER A 46 5.34 7.15 -4.15
N ARG A 47 6.19 7.14 -5.18
CA ARG A 47 6.03 7.99 -6.35
C ARG A 47 4.82 7.57 -7.18
N LEU A 48 4.58 6.28 -7.38
CA LEU A 48 3.40 5.81 -8.10
C LEU A 48 2.13 6.34 -7.44
N VAL A 49 1.98 6.13 -6.12
CA VAL A 49 0.80 6.56 -5.37
C VAL A 49 0.63 8.09 -5.38
N GLN A 50 1.73 8.85 -5.26
CA GLN A 50 1.69 10.32 -5.34
C GLN A 50 1.22 10.82 -6.72
N ASN A 51 1.59 10.13 -7.80
CA ASN A 51 1.21 10.53 -9.16
C ASN A 51 -0.20 10.07 -9.53
N THR A 52 -0.69 8.94 -9.00
CA THR A 52 -2.03 8.42 -9.31
C THR A 52 -3.10 8.87 -8.34
N GLY A 53 -2.73 9.30 -7.13
CA GLY A 53 -3.68 9.70 -6.08
C GLY A 53 -4.47 8.53 -5.47
N LEU A 54 -4.09 7.28 -5.75
CA LEU A 54 -4.79 6.08 -5.29
C LEU A 54 -4.23 5.57 -3.96
N VAL A 55 -4.59 6.28 -2.89
CA VAL A 55 -4.00 6.14 -1.56
C VAL A 55 -4.34 4.82 -0.87
N ILE A 56 -5.52 4.21 -1.13
CA ILE A 56 -5.96 2.95 -0.48
C ILE A 56 -5.96 1.72 -1.39
N GLU A 57 -5.98 1.94 -2.72
CA GLU A 57 -6.13 0.88 -3.71
C GLU A 57 -5.03 -0.19 -3.64
N PRO A 58 -3.75 0.15 -3.37
CA PRO A 58 -2.71 -0.85 -3.16
C PRO A 58 -3.02 -1.85 -2.05
N TYR A 59 -3.66 -1.41 -0.97
CA TYR A 59 -4.04 -2.29 0.13
C TYR A 59 -5.26 -3.16 -0.21
N ARG A 60 -6.20 -2.64 -1.01
CA ARG A 60 -7.36 -3.42 -1.47
C ARG A 60 -6.95 -4.56 -2.39
N ARG A 61 -5.99 -4.31 -3.27
CA ARG A 61 -5.53 -5.28 -4.27
C ARG A 61 -4.48 -6.25 -3.71
N PHE A 62 -3.67 -5.80 -2.75
CA PHE A 62 -2.64 -6.59 -2.10
C PHE A 62 -2.78 -6.50 -0.56
N PRO A 63 -3.71 -7.26 0.05
CA PRO A 63 -3.97 -7.16 1.50
C PRO A 63 -2.77 -7.55 2.37
N LEU A 64 -1.86 -8.37 1.85
CA LEU A 64 -0.62 -8.75 2.55
C LEU A 64 0.42 -7.62 2.61
N LEU A 65 0.29 -6.58 1.77
CA LEU A 65 1.27 -5.51 1.63
C LEU A 65 1.45 -4.73 2.94
N LEU A 66 0.37 -4.41 3.64
CA LEU A 66 0.45 -3.68 4.92
C LEU A 66 1.24 -4.47 5.96
N GLY A 67 1.01 -5.79 6.04
CA GLY A 67 1.76 -6.67 6.94
C GLY A 67 3.25 -6.69 6.62
N SER A 68 3.61 -6.72 5.34
CA SER A 68 5.00 -6.63 4.89
C SER A 68 5.64 -5.28 5.24
N LEU A 69 4.95 -4.16 4.97
CA LEU A 69 5.46 -2.82 5.29
C LEU A 69 5.63 -2.59 6.80
N LEU A 70 4.68 -3.05 7.61
CA LEU A 70 4.79 -2.97 9.08
C LEU A 70 5.94 -3.84 9.61
N SER A 71 6.16 -5.01 8.99
CA SER A 71 7.30 -5.87 9.32
C SER A 71 8.61 -5.17 8.95
N SER A 72 8.70 -4.58 7.75
CA SER A 72 9.86 -3.76 7.37
C SER A 72 10.06 -2.61 8.36
N LEU A 73 9.03 -1.86 8.73
CA LEU A 73 9.17 -0.75 9.70
C LEU A 73 9.78 -1.20 11.06
N ARG A 74 9.45 -2.43 11.50
CA ARG A 74 9.87 -2.98 12.79
C ARG A 74 11.24 -3.64 12.76
N TYR A 75 11.54 -4.38 11.70
CA TYR A 75 12.73 -5.24 11.61
C TYR A 75 13.86 -4.61 10.77
N GLU A 76 13.60 -3.50 10.10
CA GLU A 76 14.60 -2.89 9.24
C GLU A 76 15.76 -2.28 10.01
N VAL A 77 16.97 -2.68 9.64
CA VAL A 77 18.22 -2.24 10.30
C VAL A 77 18.70 -0.91 9.74
N ASP A 78 18.48 -0.67 8.44
CA ASP A 78 18.93 0.55 7.79
C ASP A 78 17.95 1.72 8.03
N PRO A 79 18.40 2.83 8.64
CA PRO A 79 17.52 3.96 8.96
C PRO A 79 17.00 4.68 7.71
N SER A 80 17.73 4.66 6.60
CA SER A 80 17.32 5.31 5.35
C SER A 80 16.20 4.53 4.69
N VAL A 81 16.29 3.20 4.68
CA VAL A 81 15.19 2.33 4.23
C VAL A 81 13.98 2.47 5.14
N ARG A 82 14.21 2.49 6.46
CA ARG A 82 13.13 2.64 7.45
C ARG A 82 12.35 3.95 7.27
N LEU A 83 13.04 5.06 6.98
CA LEU A 83 12.40 6.33 6.66
C LEU A 83 11.50 6.22 5.41
N GLU A 84 11.95 5.53 4.36
CA GLU A 84 11.12 5.35 3.17
C GLU A 84 9.88 4.48 3.41
N VAL A 85 9.97 3.51 4.33
CA VAL A 85 8.77 2.77 4.78
C VAL A 85 7.79 3.70 5.48
N GLU A 86 8.27 4.59 6.37
CA GLU A 86 7.44 5.59 7.05
C GLU A 86 6.78 6.55 6.04
N VAL A 87 7.55 7.04 5.05
CA VAL A 87 7.04 7.90 3.98
C VAL A 87 5.99 7.18 3.14
N LEU A 88 6.22 5.92 2.77
CA LEU A 88 5.26 5.14 1.99
C LEU A 88 3.96 4.90 2.76
N LEU A 89 4.05 4.53 4.03
CA LEU A 89 2.86 4.35 4.89
C LEU A 89 2.07 5.66 5.02
N GLY A 90 2.76 6.80 5.20
CA GLY A 90 2.11 8.11 5.20
C GLY A 90 1.48 8.49 3.86
N THR A 91 2.12 8.11 2.75
CA THR A 91 1.64 8.36 1.39
C THR A 91 0.42 7.52 1.04
N LEU A 92 0.36 6.27 1.52
CA LEU A 92 -0.77 5.36 1.40
C LEU A 92 -1.89 5.68 2.41
N GLY A 93 -1.70 6.69 3.26
CA GLY A 93 -2.73 7.17 4.17
C GLY A 93 -3.03 6.20 5.32
N ALA A 94 -3.78 6.71 6.30
CA ALA A 94 -4.23 5.92 7.43
C ALA A 94 -5.28 4.91 6.95
N VAL A 95 -5.00 3.62 7.14
CA VAL A 95 -5.97 2.55 6.98
C VAL A 95 -6.62 2.29 8.33
N ASP A 96 -7.96 2.35 8.38
CA ASP A 96 -8.70 2.01 9.59
C ASP A 96 -8.52 0.52 9.95
N PRO A 97 -8.35 0.17 11.24
CA PRO A 97 -8.20 -1.22 11.69
C PRO A 97 -9.40 -2.11 11.30
N SER A 98 -10.60 -1.55 11.25
CA SER A 98 -11.83 -2.25 10.84
C SER A 98 -11.83 -2.60 9.36
N GLU A 99 -11.34 -1.71 8.51
CA GLU A 99 -11.17 -1.96 7.07
C GLU A 99 -10.12 -3.05 6.86
N PHE A 100 -8.98 -2.97 7.56
CA PHE A 100 -7.95 -4.01 7.51
C PHE A 100 -8.44 -5.39 7.98
N ALA A 101 -9.31 -5.47 9.00
CA ALA A 101 -9.89 -6.72 9.47
C ALA A 101 -10.81 -7.40 8.41
N VAL A 102 -11.44 -6.59 7.56
CA VAL A 102 -12.26 -7.06 6.43
C VAL A 102 -11.36 -7.63 5.32
N TYR A 103 -10.27 -6.95 4.97
CA TYR A 103 -9.32 -7.41 3.94
C TYR A 103 -8.45 -8.60 4.40
N SER A 104 -8.15 -8.71 5.69
CA SER A 104 -7.39 -9.83 6.28
C SER A 104 -8.24 -11.08 6.56
N GLY A 105 -9.53 -11.06 6.21
CA GLY A 105 -10.39 -12.26 6.24
C GLY A 105 -10.86 -12.68 7.63
N SER A 106 -10.96 -11.76 8.60
CA SER A 106 -11.38 -12.10 9.97
C SER A 106 -12.90 -12.04 10.22
N ARG A 107 -13.74 -11.97 9.18
CA ARG A 107 -15.20 -12.10 9.31
C ARG A 107 -15.70 -13.43 8.78
N VAL A 108 -15.20 -14.54 9.35
CA VAL A 108 -15.91 -15.82 9.30
C VAL A 108 -17.07 -15.76 10.30
N SER A 109 -18.27 -15.55 9.77
CA SER A 109 -19.56 -16.11 10.19
C SER A 109 -19.82 -16.35 11.68
N GLN A 110 -20.52 -15.40 12.32
CA GLN A 110 -21.58 -15.74 13.29
C GLN A 110 -22.77 -14.79 13.07
N SER A 111 -23.52 -15.06 12.01
CA SER A 111 -24.89 -14.56 11.84
C SER A 111 -25.71 -15.73 11.30
N GLY A 112 -26.54 -16.33 12.15
CA GLY A 112 -27.47 -17.38 11.73
C GLY A 112 -27.90 -18.36 12.82
N MET A 113 -29.12 -18.15 13.32
CA MET A 113 -30.05 -19.12 13.93
C MET A 113 -29.80 -19.67 15.34
N ASN A 114 -30.48 -19.06 16.33
CA ASN A 114 -31.21 -19.81 17.35
C ASN A 114 -32.56 -19.14 17.73
N SER A 115 -33.39 -18.88 16.72
CA SER A 115 -34.82 -18.68 16.91
C SER A 115 -35.59 -19.96 16.56
N SER A 116 -35.91 -20.77 17.55
CA SER A 116 -36.98 -21.78 17.50
C SER A 116 -37.44 -21.97 18.95
N GLY A 117 -38.45 -21.24 19.41
CA GLY A 117 -39.84 -21.71 19.43
C GLY A 117 -40.02 -22.63 20.65
N ALA A 118 -40.43 -22.15 21.83
CA ALA A 118 -41.81 -21.81 22.15
C ALA A 118 -42.81 -22.84 21.58
N ILE A 119 -42.88 -24.01 22.21
CA ILE A 119 -44.06 -24.61 22.88
C ILE A 119 -43.62 -25.85 23.68
#